data_AF-W4H610-F1
#
_entry.id   AF-W4H610-F1
#
_cell.length_a   1.000
_cell.length_b   1.000
_cell.length_c   1.000
_cell.angle_alpha   90.00
_cell.angle_beta   90.00
_cell.angle_gamma   90.00
#
_symmetry.space_group_name_H-M   'P 1'
#
loop_
_entity.id
_entity.type
_entity.pdbx_description
1 polymer ?
#
loop_
_entity_poly.entity_id
_entity_poly.type
_entity_poly.pdbx_seq_one_letter_code
_entity_poly.pdbx_strand_id
1 'polypeptide(L)'
;MALKERHYLTSPSLIAKYPTPWTTIYATRDRSSFITSVSLDPETFVLLLVSFAKHYQLREWGVLISRVEPLVRAVGGFLDGKNYPVKAPTAVDLQNTYYNGWLHSTFVTGMLLFGADGTIV
;
A
#
# COMPACT_ATOMS: atom_id res chain seq x y z
N MET A 1 -23.77 19.30 17.32
CA MET A 1 -22.88 18.64 16.33
C MET A 1 -21.58 18.33 17.06
N ALA A 2 -21.35 17.09 17.48
CA ALA A 2 -20.14 16.75 18.24
C ALA A 2 -18.96 16.63 17.26
N LEU A 3 -17.89 17.38 17.50
CA LEU A 3 -16.65 17.21 16.75
C LEU A 3 -16.16 15.77 16.97
N LYS A 4 -16.05 15.00 15.88
CA LYS A 4 -15.50 13.65 15.91
C LYS A 4 -14.04 13.76 16.34
N GLU A 5 -13.69 13.17 17.46
CA GLU A 5 -12.32 13.18 17.99
C GLU A 5 -11.39 12.49 16.97
N ARG A 6 -10.36 13.21 16.52
CA ARG A 6 -9.39 12.68 15.55
C ARG A 6 -8.19 12.17 16.33
N HIS A 7 -8.06 10.84 16.41
CA HIS A 7 -6.85 10.22 16.94
C HIS A 7 -5.76 10.26 15.88
N TYR A 8 -4.70 11.02 16.14
CA TYR A 8 -3.52 11.08 15.28
C TYR A 8 -2.55 9.99 15.70
N LEU A 9 -2.08 9.19 14.74
CA LEU A 9 -0.94 8.31 14.95
C LEU A 9 0.31 9.18 15.06
N THR A 10 1.01 9.12 16.20
CA THR A 10 2.26 9.85 16.42
C THR A 10 3.44 8.99 16.00
N SER A 11 4.60 9.58 15.66
CA SER A 11 5.78 8.80 15.27
C SER A 11 6.19 7.72 16.31
N PRO A 12 6.07 7.95 17.63
CA PRO A 12 6.29 6.89 18.64
C PRO A 12 5.27 5.74 18.60
N SER A 13 4.08 5.96 18.03
CA SER A 13 3.05 4.92 17.83
C SER A 13 3.39 3.96 16.68
N LEU A 14 4.40 4.29 15.87
CA LEU A 14 4.88 3.43 14.80
C LEU A 14 5.91 2.44 15.38
N ILE A 15 5.53 1.16 15.47
CA ILE A 15 6.41 0.07 15.94
C ILE A 15 7.70 0.05 15.08
N ALA A 16 8.83 -0.25 15.74
CA ALA A 16 10.18 -0.21 15.16
C ALA A 16 10.28 -0.83 13.75
N LYS A 17 10.99 -0.10 12.87
CA LYS A 17 10.88 -0.19 11.41
C LYS A 17 11.63 -1.37 10.74
N TYR A 18 12.26 -2.30 11.45
CA TYR A 18 12.97 -3.44 10.82
C TYR A 18 13.08 -4.70 11.71
N PRO A 19 12.93 -5.92 11.12
CA PRO A 19 12.36 -6.15 9.80
C PRO A 19 10.87 -5.79 9.80
N THR A 20 10.44 -4.98 8.84
CA THR A 20 9.01 -4.75 8.59
C THR A 20 8.34 -6.06 8.17
N PRO A 21 7.02 -6.22 8.38
CA PRO A 21 6.27 -7.34 7.82
C PRO A 21 6.52 -7.53 6.32
N TRP A 22 6.60 -6.43 5.57
CA TRP A 22 6.89 -6.46 4.13
C TRP A 22 8.29 -7.02 3.81
N THR A 23 9.32 -6.56 4.52
CA THR A 23 10.68 -7.08 4.33
C THR A 23 10.79 -8.55 4.71
N THR A 24 10.04 -9.00 5.71
CA THR A 24 9.97 -10.42 6.08
C THR A 24 9.31 -11.24 4.99
N ILE A 25 8.13 -10.84 4.51
CA ILE A 25 7.40 -11.52 3.42
C ILE A 25 8.25 -11.59 2.15
N TYR A 26 8.94 -10.49 1.81
CA TYR A 26 9.79 -10.46 0.64
C TYR A 26 11.05 -11.33 0.75
N ALA A 27 11.64 -11.41 1.95
CA ALA A 27 12.82 -12.23 2.20
C ALA A 27 12.51 -13.73 2.25
N THR A 28 11.38 -14.12 2.87
CA THR A 28 11.01 -15.54 3.00
C THR A 28 10.54 -16.15 1.70
N ARG A 29 9.98 -15.34 0.79
CA ARG A 29 9.41 -15.78 -0.50
C ARG A 29 8.37 -16.90 -0.35
N ASP A 30 7.69 -16.99 0.80
CA ASP A 30 6.62 -17.95 0.99
C ASP A 30 5.47 -17.64 0.02
N ARG A 31 5.19 -18.56 -0.90
CA ARG A 31 4.27 -18.32 -2.02
C ARG A 31 2.86 -17.94 -1.57
N SER A 32 2.31 -18.64 -0.59
CA SER A 32 0.94 -18.41 -0.10
C SER A 32 0.82 -17.06 0.58
N SER A 33 1.76 -16.72 1.46
CA SER A 33 1.78 -15.42 2.15
C SER A 33 2.01 -14.27 1.18
N PHE A 34 2.85 -14.47 0.16
CA PHE A 34 3.17 -13.46 -0.84
C PHE A 34 1.98 -13.19 -1.76
N ILE A 35 1.34 -14.23 -2.30
CA ILE A 35 0.12 -14.10 -3.11
C ILE A 35 -0.99 -13.45 -2.30
N THR A 36 -1.16 -13.83 -1.04
CA THR A 36 -2.18 -13.21 -0.17
C THR A 36 -1.91 -11.72 0.05
N SER A 37 -0.64 -11.32 0.12
CA SER A 37 -0.25 -9.95 0.43
C SER A 37 -0.22 -9.01 -0.78
N VAL A 38 0.18 -9.49 -1.97
CA VAL A 38 0.31 -8.66 -3.18
C VAL A 38 -0.30 -9.25 -4.45
N SER A 39 -1.08 -10.32 -4.33
CA SER A 39 -1.83 -10.96 -5.43
C SER A 39 -0.96 -11.51 -6.58
N LEU A 40 0.37 -11.58 -6.39
CA LEU A 40 1.33 -12.11 -7.34
C LEU A 40 2.19 -13.17 -6.65
N ASP A 41 2.65 -14.17 -7.39
CA ASP A 41 3.72 -15.03 -6.89
C ASP A 41 5.06 -14.26 -6.85
N PRO A 42 6.03 -14.72 -6.04
CA PRO A 42 7.29 -14.02 -5.87
C PRO A 42 8.04 -13.80 -7.19
N GLU A 43 8.00 -14.75 -8.13
CA GLU A 43 8.72 -14.68 -9.41
C GLU A 43 8.10 -13.62 -10.33
N THR A 44 6.77 -13.63 -10.47
CA THR A 44 6.03 -12.62 -11.24
C THR A 44 6.26 -11.21 -10.67
N PHE A 45 6.31 -11.08 -9.34
CA PHE A 45 6.62 -9.81 -8.70
C PHE A 45 8.05 -9.32 -9.02
N VAL A 46 9.05 -10.21 -9.11
CA VAL A 46 10.41 -9.84 -9.52
C VAL A 46 10.46 -9.37 -10.97
N LEU A 47 9.75 -10.04 -11.88
CA LEU A 47 9.66 -9.59 -13.27
C LEU A 47 9.05 -8.19 -13.38
N LEU A 48 8.00 -7.94 -12.59
CA LEU A 48 7.38 -6.63 -12.48
C LEU A 48 8.38 -5.59 -11.94
N LEU A 49 9.12 -5.91 -10.87
CA LEU A 49 10.16 -5.04 -10.32
C LEU A 49 11.26 -4.73 -11.34
N VAL A 50 11.72 -5.72 -12.13
CA VAL A 50 12.73 -5.50 -13.18
C VAL A 50 12.20 -4.57 -14.27
N SER A 51 10.94 -4.71 -14.67
CA SER A 51 10.32 -3.80 -15.62
C SER A 51 10.24 -2.37 -15.07
N PHE A 52 9.82 -2.23 -13.82
CA PHE A 52 9.74 -0.93 -13.15
C PHE A 52 11.10 -0.30 -12.88
N ALA A 53 12.13 -1.08 -12.55
CA ALA A 53 13.48 -0.58 -12.31
C ALA A 53 14.11 0.10 -13.54
N LYS A 54 13.62 -0.18 -14.75
CA LYS A 54 14.02 0.54 -15.98
C LYS A 54 13.54 1.98 -16.00
N HIS A 55 12.45 2.26 -15.30
CA HIS A 55 11.80 3.57 -15.25
C HIS A 55 12.08 4.31 -13.95
N TYR A 56 12.50 3.62 -12.89
CA TYR A 56 12.64 4.20 -11.55
C TYR A 56 14.00 3.93 -10.91
N GLN A 57 14.78 4.98 -10.70
CA GLN A 57 15.99 4.91 -9.89
C GLN A 57 15.66 5.05 -8.39
N LEU A 58 15.26 3.94 -7.77
CA LEU A 58 14.90 3.85 -6.34
C LEU A 58 15.92 4.52 -5.38
N ARG A 59 17.22 4.54 -5.74
CA ARG A 59 18.27 5.18 -4.94
C ARG A 59 18.14 6.70 -4.91
N GLU A 60 17.80 7.33 -6.03
CA GLU A 60 17.65 8.78 -6.11
C GLU A 60 16.43 9.23 -5.31
N TRP A 61 15.32 8.53 -5.46
CA TRP A 61 14.10 8.80 -4.71
C TRP A 61 14.25 8.57 -3.20
N GLY A 62 14.99 7.53 -2.79
CA GLY A 62 15.33 7.32 -1.38
C GLY A 62 16.13 8.47 -0.76
N VAL A 63 17.01 9.11 -1.53
CA VAL A 63 17.74 10.32 -1.09
C VAL A 63 16.79 11.51 -0.97
N LEU A 64 15.90 11.72 -1.95
CA LEU A 64 14.91 12.81 -1.92
C LEU A 64 13.99 12.70 -0.69
N ILE A 65 13.46 11.52 -0.42
CA ILE A 65 12.59 11.28 0.74
C ILE A 65 13.35 11.47 2.05
N SER A 66 14.57 10.96 2.16
CA SER A 66 15.38 11.11 3.38
C SER A 66 15.75 12.57 3.68
N ARG A 67 15.77 13.45 2.67
CA ARG A 67 15.96 14.91 2.87
C ARG A 67 14.73 15.59 3.46
N VAL A 68 13.53 15.12 3.11
CA VAL A 68 12.26 15.67 3.61
C VAL A 68 11.91 15.10 4.98
N GLU A 69 12.09 13.79 5.17
CA GLU A 69 11.83 13.08 6.42
C GLU A 69 12.97 12.08 6.72
N PRO A 70 13.98 12.49 7.52
CA PRO A 70 15.16 11.68 7.83
C PRO A 70 14.86 10.33 8.52
N LEU A 71 13.67 10.17 9.13
CA LEU A 71 13.24 8.91 9.74
C LEU A 71 12.69 7.91 8.72
N VAL A 72 12.45 8.32 7.47
CA VAL A 72 11.98 7.46 6.38
C VAL A 72 13.17 7.15 5.47
N ARG A 73 13.73 5.95 5.63
CA ARG A 73 14.91 5.49 4.88
C ARG A 73 14.55 4.37 3.92
N ALA A 74 15.26 4.31 2.79
CA ALA A 74 15.10 3.26 1.78
C ALA A 74 13.66 3.14 1.19
N VAL A 75 12.86 4.20 1.29
CA VAL A 75 11.57 4.30 0.62
C VAL A 75 11.78 5.03 -0.71
N GLY A 76 11.41 4.41 -1.82
CA GLY A 76 11.48 5.03 -3.15
C GLY A 76 10.19 5.73 -3.57
N GLY A 77 9.07 5.45 -2.92
CA GLY A 77 7.78 5.99 -3.31
C GLY A 77 6.71 5.66 -2.29
N PHE A 78 5.50 6.15 -2.55
CA PHE A 78 4.36 5.99 -1.67
C PHE A 78 3.31 5.14 -2.34
N LEU A 79 2.76 4.20 -1.58
CA LEU A 79 1.67 3.37 -2.03
C LEU A 79 0.39 3.86 -1.35
N ASP A 80 -0.64 4.18 -2.14
CA ASP A 80 -1.94 4.56 -1.61
C ASP A 80 -3.03 3.63 -2.14
N GLY A 81 -3.98 3.29 -1.27
CA GLY A 81 -5.14 2.50 -1.61
C GLY A 81 -6.22 3.41 -2.18
N LYS A 82 -6.51 3.28 -3.48
CA LYS A 82 -7.60 4.02 -4.12
C LYS A 82 -8.81 3.13 -4.29
N ASN A 83 -9.91 3.54 -3.67
CA ASN A 83 -11.22 2.95 -3.94
C ASN A 83 -11.77 3.51 -5.26
N TYR A 84 -12.02 2.61 -6.21
CA TYR A 84 -12.69 2.89 -7.48
C TYR A 84 -14.13 2.43 -7.40
N PRO A 85 -15.11 3.33 -7.62
CA PRO A 85 -16.52 2.96 -7.55
C PRO A 85 -16.81 1.94 -8.65
N VAL A 86 -17.52 0.88 -8.28
CA VAL A 86 -18.03 -0.10 -9.23
C VAL A 86 -19.53 -0.19 -9.14
N LYS A 87 -20.15 -0.80 -10.16
CA LYS A 87 -21.59 -0.98 -10.20
C LYS A 87 -22.05 -1.76 -8.97
N ALA A 88 -23.04 -1.22 -8.27
CA ALA A 88 -23.64 -1.89 -7.13
C ALA A 88 -24.31 -3.22 -7.59
N PRO A 89 -24.16 -4.31 -6.81
CA PRO A 89 -24.85 -5.56 -7.09
C PRO A 89 -26.36 -5.37 -6.94
N THR A 90 -27.13 -6.20 -7.66
CA THR A 90 -28.59 -6.17 -7.64
C THR A 90 -29.19 -6.64 -6.31
N ALA A 91 -28.46 -7.45 -5.54
CA ALA A 91 -28.87 -7.96 -4.23
C ALA A 91 -28.24 -7.14 -3.10
N VAL A 92 -28.74 -5.92 -2.88
CA VAL A 92 -28.18 -4.97 -1.90
C VAL A 92 -28.23 -5.49 -0.46
N ASP A 93 -29.26 -6.25 -0.10
CA ASP A 93 -29.41 -6.78 1.25
C ASP A 93 -28.32 -7.79 1.58
N LEU A 94 -28.04 -8.70 0.64
CA LEU A 94 -26.96 -9.68 0.76
C LEU A 94 -25.61 -8.97 0.87
N GLN A 95 -25.36 -7.95 0.05
CA GLN A 95 -24.14 -7.15 0.14
C GLN A 95 -23.99 -6.48 1.51
N ASN A 96 -25.07 -5.91 2.04
CA ASN A 96 -25.07 -5.23 3.34
C ASN A 96 -24.76 -6.16 4.51
N THR A 97 -25.11 -7.45 4.43
CA THR A 97 -24.74 -8.43 5.46
C THR A 97 -23.23 -8.70 5.57
N TYR A 98 -22.47 -8.43 4.51
CA TYR A 98 -21.01 -8.64 4.49
C TYR A 98 -20.21 -7.40 4.93
N TYR A 99 -20.84 -6.23 5.11
CA TYR A 99 -20.13 -5.03 5.55
C TYR A 99 -19.88 -5.05 7.06
N ASN A 100 -18.64 -4.74 7.45
CA ASN A 100 -18.25 -4.56 8.85
C ASN A 100 -18.54 -3.14 9.40
N GLY A 101 -19.29 -2.31 8.65
CA GLY A 101 -19.67 -0.95 9.03
C GLY A 101 -18.60 0.14 8.84
N TRP A 102 -17.38 -0.20 8.40
CA TRP A 102 -16.30 0.78 8.21
C TRP A 102 -16.38 1.55 6.88
N LEU A 103 -16.81 0.88 5.80
CA LEU A 103 -16.97 1.46 4.47
C LEU A 103 -18.26 0.94 3.84
N HIS A 104 -19.24 1.81 3.57
CA HIS A 104 -20.55 1.43 3.05
C HIS A 104 -20.73 1.90 1.59
N SER A 105 -20.02 1.27 0.66
CA SER A 105 -20.27 1.39 -0.78
C SER A 105 -19.50 0.32 -1.57
N THR A 106 -19.87 0.13 -2.84
CA THR A 106 -19.27 -0.89 -3.72
C THR A 106 -18.02 -0.32 -4.39
N PHE A 107 -16.86 -0.84 -4.02
CA PHE A 107 -15.57 -0.43 -4.60
C PHE A 107 -14.73 -1.64 -4.97
N VAL A 108 -13.85 -1.45 -5.94
CA VAL A 108 -12.62 -2.23 -6.06
C VAL A 108 -11.49 -1.37 -5.53
N THR A 109 -10.69 -1.93 -4.62
CA THR A 109 -9.47 -1.26 -4.15
C THR A 109 -8.36 -1.54 -5.14
N GLY A 110 -7.91 -0.50 -5.84
CA GLY A 110 -6.63 -0.54 -6.54
C GLY A 110 -5.55 0.10 -5.69
N MET A 111 -4.30 -0.18 -6.02
CA MET A 111 -3.15 0.49 -5.41
C MET A 111 -2.57 1.46 -6.44
N LEU A 112 -2.37 2.70 -6.03
CA LEU A 112 -1.61 3.69 -6.78
C LEU A 112 -0.23 3.80 -6.17
N LEU A 113 0.80 3.74 -7.01
CA LEU A 113 2.18 3.97 -6.61
C LEU A 113 2.60 5.35 -7.11
N PHE A 114 3.13 6.15 -6.19
CA PHE A 114 3.66 7.49 -6.45
C PHE A 114 5.16 7.48 -6.24
N GLY A 115 5.91 7.94 -7.25
CA GLY A 115 7.32 8.25 -7.12
C GLY A 115 7.57 9.44 -6.20
N ALA A 116 8.77 9.51 -5.61
CA ALA A 116 9.18 10.67 -4.81
C ALA A 116 9.20 11.99 -5.61
N ASP A 117 9.25 11.90 -6.93
CA ASP A 117 9.21 13.04 -7.87
C ASP A 117 7.79 13.40 -8.35
N GLY A 118 6.76 12.70 -7.85
CA GLY A 118 5.37 12.92 -8.24
C GLY A 118 4.90 12.09 -9.44
N THR A 119 5.72 11.20 -9.98
CA THR A 119 5.30 10.28 -11.05
C THR A 119 4.25 9.29 -10.54
N ILE A 120 3.16 9.11 -11.29
CA ILE A 120 2.16 8.05 -11.03
C ILE A 120 2.57 6.80 -11.83
N VAL A 121 2.57 5.64 -11.16
CA VAL A 121 3.00 4.35 -11.69
C VAL A 121 1.84 3.39 -11.89
#